data_AF-A0A3N9NWN1-F1
#
_entry.id   AF-A0A3N9NWN1-F1
#
_cell.length_a   1.000
_cell.length_b   1.000
_cell.length_c   1.000
_cell.angle_alpha   90.00
_cell.angle_beta   90.00
_cell.angle_gamma   90.00
#
_symmetry.space_group_name_H-M   'P 1'
#
loop_
_entity.id
_entity.type
_entity.pdbx_description
1 polymer ?
#
loop_
_entity_poly.entity_id
_entity_poly.type
_entity_poly.pdbx_seq_one_letter_code
_entity_poly.pdbx_strand_id
1 'polypeptide(L)'
;MKGEPEKAEKITMKFLKQVQEIRNTFQTWLAHELLGMIYFYKQDYQTALEEFELSNLQNPYNLYRLALVWRAMGDSEKAGKYALQALNHNTLNSIQYAFVRHKARKLAESL
;
A
#
# COMPACT_ATOMS: atom_id res chain seq x y z
N MET A 1 -7.65 -10.80 -17.43
CA MET A 1 -7.64 -11.69 -16.25
C MET A 1 -8.66 -11.13 -15.27
N LYS A 2 -9.80 -11.78 -15.06
CA LYS A 2 -10.83 -11.31 -14.12
C LYS A 2 -10.32 -11.67 -12.71
N GLY A 3 -10.09 -10.68 -11.86
CA GLY A 3 -9.63 -10.94 -10.48
C GLY A 3 -10.71 -11.65 -9.67
N GLU A 4 -10.32 -12.44 -8.67
CA GLU A 4 -11.21 -13.02 -7.65
C GLU A 4 -10.97 -12.28 -6.30
N PRO A 5 -11.32 -10.98 -6.18
CA PRO A 5 -10.95 -10.18 -5.01
C PRO A 5 -11.59 -10.69 -3.71
N GLU A 6 -12.79 -11.28 -3.77
CA GLU A 6 -13.49 -11.83 -2.59
C GLU A 6 -12.75 -13.06 -2.03
N LYS A 7 -12.20 -13.89 -2.91
CA LYS A 7 -11.40 -15.05 -2.51
C LYS A 7 -10.05 -14.61 -1.93
N ALA A 8 -9.41 -13.62 -2.57
CA ALA A 8 -8.18 -13.03 -2.07
C ALA A 8 -8.38 -12.42 -0.67
N GLU A 9 -9.47 -11.68 -0.46
CA GLU A 9 -9.84 -11.11 0.83
C GLU A 9 -10.00 -12.19 1.91
N LYS A 10 -10.78 -13.24 1.62
CA LYS A 10 -10.99 -14.34 2.56
C LYS A 10 -9.69 -15.06 2.95
N ILE A 11 -8.81 -15.29 1.98
CA ILE A 11 -7.50 -15.92 2.24
C ILE A 11 -6.63 -14.99 3.09
N THR A 12 -6.55 -13.71 2.75
CA THR A 12 -5.73 -12.73 3.47
C THR A 12 -6.24 -12.49 4.89
N MET A 13 -7.55 -12.44 5.13
CA MET A 13 -8.11 -12.35 6.49
C MET A 13 -7.78 -13.58 7.33
N LYS A 14 -7.86 -14.80 6.75
CA LYS A 14 -7.43 -16.02 7.44
C LYS A 14 -5.95 -15.96 7.80
N PHE A 15 -5.13 -15.48 6.86
CA PHE A 15 -3.70 -15.28 7.09
C PHE A 15 -3.45 -14.26 8.20
N LEU A 16 -4.11 -13.10 8.18
CA LEU A 16 -4.01 -12.05 9.21
C LEU A 16 -4.29 -12.62 10.61
N LYS A 17 -5.38 -13.39 10.76
CA LYS A 17 -5.72 -14.03 12.02
C LYS A 17 -4.60 -14.94 12.53
N GLN A 18 -4.06 -15.80 11.66
CA GLN A 18 -2.99 -16.73 12.02
C GLN A 18 -1.70 -16.02 12.42
N VAL A 19 -1.33 -14.94 11.72
CA VAL A 19 -0.08 -14.20 12.02
C VAL A 19 -0.17 -13.37 13.30
N GLN A 20 -1.38 -12.88 13.63
CA GLN A 20 -1.67 -12.21 14.89
C GLN A 20 -1.56 -13.16 16.08
N GLU A 21 -2.06 -14.41 15.94
CA GLU A 21 -1.95 -15.44 16.99
C GLU A 21 -0.48 -15.75 17.35
N ILE A 22 0.40 -15.82 16.35
CA ILE A 22 1.84 -16.05 16.55
C ILE A 22 2.63 -14.76 16.77
N ARG A 23 1.96 -13.59 16.81
CA ARG A 23 2.54 -12.27 17.08
C ARG A 23 3.72 -11.90 16.16
N ASN A 24 3.64 -12.24 14.88
CA ASN A 24 4.68 -11.91 13.91
C ASN A 24 4.40 -10.56 13.24
N THR A 25 5.01 -9.49 13.75
CA THR A 25 4.82 -8.12 13.25
C THR A 25 5.03 -7.97 11.74
N PHE A 26 6.08 -8.57 11.18
CA PHE A 26 6.37 -8.44 9.74
C PHE A 26 5.30 -9.10 8.88
N GLN A 27 4.78 -10.24 9.31
CA GLN A 27 3.71 -10.93 8.60
C GLN A 27 2.35 -10.25 8.80
N THR A 28 2.12 -9.63 9.96
CA THR A 28 0.95 -8.77 10.19
C THR A 28 0.98 -7.56 9.25
N TRP A 29 2.12 -6.89 9.09
CA TRP A 29 2.27 -5.80 8.11
C TRP A 29 2.02 -6.26 6.68
N LEU A 30 2.51 -7.45 6.30
CA LEU A 30 2.26 -8.02 4.98
C LEU A 30 0.77 -8.28 4.76
N ALA A 31 0.07 -8.81 5.77
CA ALA A 31 -1.37 -9.06 5.67
C ALA A 31 -2.15 -7.75 5.45
N HIS A 32 -1.81 -6.70 6.19
CA HIS A 32 -2.39 -5.36 6.00
C HIS A 32 -2.06 -4.77 4.62
N GLU A 33 -0.82 -4.93 4.12
CA GLU A 33 -0.47 -4.53 2.75
C GLU A 33 -1.35 -5.23 1.69
N LEU A 34 -1.58 -6.54 1.85
CA LEU A 34 -2.42 -7.32 0.93
C LEU A 34 -3.89 -6.89 0.99
N LEU A 35 -4.44 -6.67 2.19
CA LEU A 35 -5.81 -6.16 2.35
C LEU A 35 -5.96 -4.77 1.73
N GLY A 36 -5.02 -3.85 1.97
CA GLY A 36 -5.04 -2.53 1.35
C GLY A 36 -5.07 -2.59 -0.18
N MET A 37 -4.28 -3.49 -0.79
CA MET A 37 -4.30 -3.70 -2.24
C MET A 37 -5.65 -4.25 -2.74
N ILE A 38 -6.26 -5.17 -2.00
CA ILE A 38 -7.56 -5.78 -2.34
C ILE A 38 -8.67 -4.73 -2.25
N TYR A 39 -8.74 -3.97 -1.16
CA TYR A 39 -9.75 -2.92 -1.00
C TYR A 39 -9.57 -1.79 -2.00
N PHE A 40 -8.33 -1.41 -2.32
CA PHE A 40 -8.05 -0.44 -3.38
C PHE A 40 -8.56 -0.94 -4.75
N TYR A 41 -8.36 -2.22 -5.07
CA TYR A 41 -8.90 -2.83 -6.29
C TYR A 41 -10.44 -2.84 -6.31
N LYS A 42 -11.07 -3.04 -5.16
CA LYS A 42 -12.53 -2.95 -4.96
C LYS A 42 -13.06 -1.52 -4.96
N GLN A 43 -12.18 -0.52 -5.08
CA GLN A 43 -12.50 0.92 -4.96
C GLN A 43 -13.03 1.34 -3.58
N ASP A 44 -12.83 0.49 -2.57
CA ASP A 44 -13.10 0.83 -1.18
C ASP A 44 -11.88 1.56 -0.62
N TYR A 45 -11.75 2.84 -1.00
CA TYR A 45 -10.56 3.63 -0.70
C TYR A 45 -10.40 3.93 0.79
N GLN A 46 -11.50 4.01 1.53
CA GLN A 46 -11.47 4.26 2.97
C GLN A 46 -10.87 3.06 3.71
N THR A 47 -11.36 1.84 3.45
CA THR A 47 -10.78 0.65 4.06
C THR A 47 -9.37 0.38 3.53
N ALA A 48 -9.09 0.68 2.25
CA ALA A 48 -7.72 0.58 1.72
C ALA A 48 -6.74 1.49 2.46
N LEU A 49 -7.15 2.72 2.79
CA LEU A 49 -6.35 3.67 3.56
C LEU A 49 -6.00 3.09 4.93
N GLU A 50 -7.01 2.65 5.68
CA GLU A 50 -6.87 2.08 7.03
C GLU A 50 -5.90 0.88 7.02
N GLU A 51 -6.06 -0.02 6.06
CA GLU A 51 -5.20 -1.19 5.91
C GLU A 51 -3.76 -0.81 5.52
N PHE A 52 -3.56 0.15 4.63
CA PHE A 52 -2.21 0.59 4.30
C PHE A 52 -1.53 1.35 5.45
N GLU A 53 -2.26 2.08 6.28
CA GLU A 53 -1.72 2.74 7.48
C GLU A 53 -1.24 1.74 8.53
N LEU A 54 -1.84 0.54 8.59
CA LEU A 54 -1.42 -0.56 9.45
C LEU A 54 -0.29 -1.41 8.85
N SER A 55 0.08 -1.17 7.59
CA SER A 55 1.17 -1.88 6.90
C SER A 55 2.56 -1.31 7.25
N ASN A 56 3.61 -1.87 6.66
CA ASN A 56 4.98 -1.36 6.87
C ASN A 56 5.21 -0.05 6.10
N LEU A 57 5.16 1.09 6.79
CA LEU A 57 5.41 2.42 6.19
C LEU A 57 6.89 2.73 5.92
N GLN A 58 7.83 1.85 6.32
CA GLN A 58 9.22 1.90 5.85
C GLN A 58 9.38 1.23 4.47
N ASN A 59 8.33 0.62 3.93
CA ASN A 59 8.32 0.13 2.56
C ASN A 59 7.88 1.27 1.62
N PRO A 60 8.74 1.74 0.70
CA PRO A 60 8.36 2.81 -0.24
C PRO A 60 7.18 2.44 -1.15
N TYR A 61 6.89 1.15 -1.36
CA TYR A 61 5.67 0.72 -2.04
C TYR A 61 4.41 1.05 -1.25
N ASN A 62 4.40 0.89 0.07
CA ASN A 62 3.23 1.18 0.88
C ASN A 62 2.99 2.69 0.95
N LEU A 63 4.06 3.50 1.03
CA LEU A 63 3.96 4.96 0.88
C LEU A 63 3.39 5.36 -0.48
N TYR A 64 3.86 4.75 -1.57
CA TYR A 64 3.31 5.01 -2.90
C TYR A 64 1.84 4.57 -3.04
N ARG A 65 1.44 3.45 -2.43
CA ARG A 65 0.05 2.99 -2.45
C ARG A 65 -0.87 3.90 -1.63
N LEU A 66 -0.42 4.43 -0.50
CA LEU A 66 -1.13 5.49 0.22
C LEU A 66 -1.34 6.72 -0.67
N ALA A 67 -0.31 7.13 -1.43
CA ALA A 67 -0.44 8.23 -2.38
C ALA A 67 -1.51 7.97 -3.46
N LEU A 68 -1.60 6.72 -3.96
CA LEU A 68 -2.64 6.32 -4.90
C LEU A 68 -4.04 6.36 -4.30
N VAL A 69 -4.20 5.91 -3.05
CA VAL A 69 -5.47 5.97 -2.31
C VAL A 69 -5.93 7.41 -2.15
N TRP A 70 -5.06 8.30 -1.64
CA TRP A 70 -5.38 9.71 -1.48
C TRP A 70 -5.73 10.40 -2.80
N ARG A 71 -5.02 10.07 -3.88
CA ARG A 71 -5.37 10.56 -5.23
C ARG A 71 -6.75 10.08 -5.66
N ALA A 72 -7.07 8.80 -5.44
CA ALA A 72 -8.37 8.24 -5.80
C ALA A 72 -9.52 8.87 -4.98
N MET A 73 -9.24 9.30 -3.75
CA MET A 73 -10.16 10.05 -2.89
C MET A 73 -10.24 11.55 -3.24
N GLY A 74 -9.43 12.05 -4.19
CA GLY A 74 -9.42 13.45 -4.62
C GLY A 74 -8.57 14.40 -3.77
N ASP A 75 -7.82 13.89 -2.79
CA ASP A 75 -6.93 14.68 -1.92
C ASP A 75 -5.52 14.75 -2.53
N SER A 76 -5.33 15.65 -3.51
CA SER A 76 -4.05 15.81 -4.21
C SER A 76 -2.91 16.26 -3.29
N GLU A 77 -3.20 17.01 -2.21
CA GLU A 77 -2.20 17.45 -1.25
C GLU A 77 -1.59 16.26 -0.51
N LYS A 78 -2.42 15.39 0.07
CA LYS A 78 -1.93 14.18 0.73
C LYS A 78 -1.32 13.19 -0.25
N ALA A 79 -1.91 13.04 -1.44
CA ALA A 79 -1.30 12.22 -2.49
C ALA A 79 0.13 12.67 -2.80
N GLY A 80 0.35 13.99 -2.95
CA GLY A 80 1.66 14.58 -3.20
C GLY A 80 2.63 14.32 -2.05
N LYS A 81 2.17 14.52 -0.80
CA LYS A 81 2.96 14.25 0.41
C LYS A 81 3.49 12.81 0.45
N TYR A 82 2.62 11.82 0.28
CA TYR A 82 3.04 10.41 0.32
C TYR A 82 3.85 9.99 -0.91
N ALA A 83 3.56 10.55 -2.09
CA ALA A 83 4.37 10.31 -3.29
C ALA A 83 5.80 10.83 -3.11
N LEU A 84 5.97 12.02 -2.52
CA LEU A 84 7.28 12.58 -2.21
C LEU A 84 8.04 11.76 -1.16
N GLN A 85 7.35 11.23 -0.14
CA GLN A 85 7.97 10.32 0.83
C GLN A 85 8.47 9.02 0.18
N ALA A 86 7.69 8.43 -0.71
CA ALA A 86 8.12 7.25 -1.48
C ALA A 86 9.28 7.57 -2.44
N LEU A 87 9.26 8.74 -3.10
CA LEU A 87 10.29 9.19 -4.04
C LEU A 87 11.64 9.49 -3.36
N ASN A 88 11.60 10.02 -2.14
CA ASN A 88 12.77 10.46 -1.38
C ASN A 88 13.17 9.46 -0.28
N HIS A 89 12.71 8.22 -0.39
CA HIS A 89 13.00 7.18 0.60
C HIS A 89 14.50 6.89 0.68
N ASN A 90 15.05 6.84 1.90
CA ASN A 90 16.48 6.66 2.15
C ASN A 90 16.88 5.18 2.27
N THR A 91 16.38 4.33 1.38
CA THR A 91 16.79 2.92 1.30
C THR A 91 18.06 2.77 0.47
N LEU A 92 18.89 1.79 0.85
CA LEU A 92 19.97 1.32 0.00
C LEU A 92 19.43 0.99 -1.39
N ASN A 93 20.17 1.38 -2.43
CA ASN A 93 19.76 1.19 -3.82
C ASN A 93 19.38 -0.27 -4.07
N SER A 94 18.12 -0.48 -4.47
CA SER A 94 17.58 -1.77 -4.87
C SER A 94 16.76 -1.62 -6.14
N ILE A 95 16.67 -2.70 -6.92
CA ILE A 95 15.84 -2.75 -8.12
C ILE A 95 14.38 -2.44 -7.77
N GLN A 96 13.88 -2.96 -6.65
CA GLN A 96 12.52 -2.71 -6.17
C GLN A 96 12.28 -1.23 -5.91
N TYR A 97 13.22 -0.56 -5.25
CA TYR A 97 13.13 0.86 -4.99
C TYR A 97 13.14 1.69 -6.28
N ALA A 98 13.99 1.35 -7.26
CA ALA A 98 14.04 2.06 -8.54
C ALA A 98 12.67 2.10 -9.25
N PHE A 99 11.93 0.97 -9.23
CA PHE A 99 10.59 0.90 -9.82
C PHE A 99 9.57 1.79 -9.11
N VAL A 100 9.47 1.71 -7.78
CA VAL A 100 8.50 2.53 -7.04
C VAL A 100 8.86 4.00 -7.07
N ARG A 101 10.16 4.34 -7.01
CA ARG A 101 10.65 5.71 -7.13
C ARG A 101 10.21 6.35 -8.45
N HIS A 102 10.34 5.61 -9.56
CA HIS A 102 9.88 6.09 -10.87
C HIS A 102 8.36 6.33 -10.91
N LYS A 103 7.58 5.40 -10.35
CA LYS A 103 6.12 5.54 -10.27
C LYS A 103 5.69 6.71 -9.39
N ALA A 104 6.35 6.88 -8.24
CA ALA A 104 6.09 7.96 -7.31
C ALA A 104 6.42 9.32 -7.91
N ARG A 105 7.54 9.44 -8.66
CA ARG A 105 7.87 10.65 -9.42
C ARG A 105 6.76 11.01 -10.41
N LYS A 106 6.36 10.07 -11.27
CA LYS A 106 5.31 10.30 -12.26
C LYS A 106 3.98 10.70 -11.62
N LEU A 107 3.65 10.09 -10.47
CA LEU A 107 2.47 10.46 -9.70
C LEU A 107 2.57 11.91 -9.23
N ALA A 108 3.68 12.28 -8.56
CA ALA A 108 3.91 13.63 -8.07
C ALA A 108 3.89 14.71 -9.17
N GLU A 109 4.43 14.40 -10.35
CA GLU A 109 4.41 15.30 -11.53
C GLU A 109 3.00 15.45 -12.14
N SER A 110 2.06 14.57 -11.78
CA SER A 110 0.70 14.53 -12.35
C SER A 110 -0.40 15.02 -11.40
N LEU A 111 -0.02 15.43 -10.18
CA LEU A 111 -0.91 15.99 -9.17
C LEU A 111 -0.92 17.52 -9.28
#